data_AF-A0A2A4YPU8-F1
#
_entry.id   AF-A0A2A4YPU8-F1
#
_cell.length_a   1.000
_cell.length_b   1.000
_cell.length_c   1.000
_cell.angle_alpha   90.00
_cell.angle_beta   90.00
_cell.angle_gamma   90.00
#
_symmetry.space_group_name_H-M   'P 1'
#
loop_
_entity.id
_entity.type
_entity.pdbx_description
1 polymer ?
#
loop_
_entity_poly.entity_id
_entity_poly.type
_entity_poly.pdbx_seq_one_letter_code
_entity_poly.pdbx_strand_id
1 'polypeptide(L)'
;MKNKISYLILTLAIGFISTAAVQIATECDITSLKKELKKELKPNFKYDSSKTTRFTYKTKTQSKEMEVPLFMGEKYRFLFNTKCLPVDVKVDIYSKPKGHKKRKKLYTLDKKEGRDVYTYEPEKSRKTYINYTIPESSDEELRGAMVFVLGYRIGGIKKK
;
A
#
# COMPACT_ATOMS: atom_id res chain seq x y z
N MET A 1 25.11 47.38 59.98
CA MET A 1 25.79 46.41 60.87
C MET A 1 24.78 45.42 61.42
N LYS A 2 25.13 44.12 61.39
CA LYS A 2 24.49 42.95 62.03
C LYS A 2 23.31 42.27 61.31
N ASN A 3 23.72 41.27 60.53
CA ASN A 3 23.09 40.03 60.07
C ASN A 3 21.92 39.51 60.90
N LYS A 4 20.94 38.92 60.20
CA LYS A 4 20.25 37.70 60.65
C LYS A 4 20.21 36.70 59.50
N ILE A 5 20.98 35.63 59.65
CA ILE A 5 20.89 34.40 58.87
C ILE A 5 19.84 33.53 59.57
N SER A 6 18.87 33.00 58.83
CA SER A 6 18.14 31.80 59.23
C SER A 6 17.73 31.00 57.99
N TYR A 7 18.17 29.75 57.97
CA TYR A 7 18.00 28.74 56.93
C TYR A 7 16.54 28.29 56.80
N LEU A 8 16.09 27.97 55.58
CA LEU A 8 15.38 26.71 55.33
C LEU A 8 15.46 26.31 53.84
N ILE A 9 15.99 25.12 53.62
CA ILE A 9 16.05 24.38 52.35
C ILE A 9 14.67 23.74 52.11
N LEU A 10 14.07 23.92 50.93
CA LEU A 10 13.24 22.88 50.34
C LEU A 10 13.20 22.98 48.81
N THR A 11 13.91 22.04 48.19
CA THR A 11 13.84 21.62 46.80
C THR A 11 12.42 21.22 46.39
N LEU A 12 11.92 21.73 45.26
CA LEU A 12 11.12 20.91 44.35
C LEU A 12 11.13 21.51 42.93
N ALA A 13 12.17 21.17 42.18
CA ALA A 13 12.12 21.20 40.74
C ALA A 13 11.15 20.10 40.28
N ILE A 14 9.85 20.42 40.15
CA ILE A 14 8.93 19.56 39.41
C ILE A 14 9.11 19.90 37.94
N GLY A 15 10.09 19.24 37.33
CA GLY A 15 10.13 19.08 35.88
C GLY A 15 8.94 18.21 35.46
N PHE A 16 7.88 18.85 34.96
CA PHE A 16 6.87 18.13 34.19
C PHE A 16 7.44 17.89 32.79
N ILE A 17 8.35 16.92 32.68
CA ILE A 17 8.67 16.33 31.39
C ILE A 17 7.49 15.42 31.07
N SER A 18 6.45 15.96 30.44
CA SER A 18 5.47 15.13 29.75
C SER A 18 6.17 14.49 28.57
N THR A 19 6.74 13.30 28.77
CA THR A 19 6.97 12.38 27.67
C THR A 19 5.60 11.91 27.20
N ALA A 20 5.00 12.63 26.26
CA ALA A 20 3.98 12.02 25.43
C ALA A 20 4.67 10.81 24.77
N ALA A 21 4.16 9.61 25.06
CA ALA A 21 4.56 8.41 24.36
C ALA A 21 4.27 8.67 22.87
N VAL A 22 5.34 8.91 22.10
CA VAL A 22 5.25 8.92 20.64
C VAL A 22 4.92 7.48 20.26
N GLN A 23 3.65 7.21 20.03
CA GLN A 23 3.23 6.00 19.34
C GLN A 23 3.81 6.13 17.92
N ILE A 24 4.96 5.50 17.69
CA ILE A 24 5.55 5.35 16.36
C ILE A 24 4.67 4.35 15.60
N ALA A 25 3.50 4.79 15.15
CA ALA A 25 2.99 4.29 13.90
C ALA A 25 3.97 4.81 12.85
N THR A 26 4.84 3.96 12.33
CA THR A 26 5.72 4.30 11.21
C THR A 26 4.87 4.96 10.13
N GLU A 27 5.03 6.28 9.98
CA GLU A 27 4.29 7.06 9.01
C GLU A 27 4.72 6.56 7.63
N CYS A 28 3.86 5.75 7.01
CA CYS A 28 4.11 5.22 5.68
C CYS A 28 4.19 6.38 4.67
N ASP A 29 5.37 6.61 4.10
CA ASP A 29 5.54 7.59 3.02
C ASP A 29 5.03 7.05 1.68
N ILE A 30 3.72 7.13 1.48
CA ILE A 30 3.02 6.77 0.25
C ILE A 30 3.58 7.47 -0.98
N THR A 31 4.05 8.71 -0.83
CA THR A 31 4.58 9.52 -1.93
C THR A 31 5.88 8.91 -2.44
N SER A 32 6.77 8.53 -1.52
CA SER A 32 8.02 7.84 -1.86
C SER A 32 7.77 6.47 -2.50
N LEU A 33 6.84 5.66 -1.98
CA LEU A 33 6.49 4.37 -2.59
C LEU A 33 5.95 4.53 -4.02
N LYS A 34 5.09 5.52 -4.25
CA LYS A 34 4.58 5.81 -5.60
C LYS A 34 5.71 6.27 -6.54
N LYS A 35 6.68 7.05 -6.04
CA LYS A 35 7.86 7.48 -6.82
C LYS A 35 8.76 6.29 -7.16
N GLU A 36 8.95 5.36 -6.23
CA GLU A 36 9.65 4.09 -6.45
C GLU A 36 8.99 3.28 -7.56
N LEU A 37 7.68 3.00 -7.46
CA LEU A 37 6.95 2.27 -8.50
C LEU A 37 6.99 2.97 -9.87
N LYS A 38 6.95 4.30 -9.92
CA LYS A 38 7.09 5.04 -11.18
C LYS A 38 8.45 4.85 -11.83
N LYS A 39 9.52 4.64 -11.06
CA LYS A 39 10.86 4.33 -11.61
C LYS A 39 10.88 2.95 -12.26
N GLU A 40 10.22 1.96 -11.65
CA GLU A 40 10.09 0.59 -12.16
C GLU A 40 9.32 0.45 -13.49
N LEU A 41 8.59 1.50 -13.89
CA LEU A 41 7.98 1.55 -15.22
C LEU A 41 9.00 1.83 -16.33
N LYS A 42 10.08 2.54 -16.02
CA LYS A 42 11.08 2.94 -17.01
C LYS A 42 11.96 1.75 -17.43
N PRO A 43 12.54 1.77 -18.64
CA PRO A 43 12.27 2.74 -19.72
C PRO A 43 11.03 2.39 -20.56
N ASN A 44 10.45 1.20 -20.35
CA ASN A 44 9.59 0.55 -21.34
C ASN A 44 8.11 0.94 -21.24
N PHE A 45 7.65 1.42 -20.09
CA PHE A 45 6.27 1.79 -19.84
C PHE A 45 6.17 3.26 -19.42
N LYS A 46 5.17 3.95 -19.95
CA LYS A 46 4.74 5.27 -19.51
C LYS A 46 3.79 5.10 -18.32
N TYR A 47 3.82 6.06 -17.41
CA TYR A 47 2.85 6.12 -16.32
C TYR A 47 1.46 6.46 -16.87
N ASP A 48 0.45 5.69 -16.45
CA ASP A 48 -0.96 5.99 -16.72
C ASP A 48 -1.62 6.53 -15.45
N SER A 49 -1.75 5.67 -14.44
CA SER A 49 -2.50 5.99 -13.23
C SER A 49 -1.93 5.30 -11.98
N SER A 50 -2.48 5.64 -10.82
CA SER A 50 -2.13 5.01 -9.55
C SER A 50 -3.30 5.05 -8.59
N LYS A 51 -3.36 4.09 -7.67
CA LYS A 51 -4.31 4.13 -6.55
C LYS A 51 -3.64 3.70 -5.26
N THR A 52 -3.93 4.42 -4.18
CA THR A 52 -3.57 4.00 -2.83
C THR A 52 -4.81 3.41 -2.17
N THR A 53 -4.73 2.15 -1.77
CA THR A 53 -5.80 1.46 -1.04
C THR A 53 -5.43 1.40 0.43
N ARG A 54 -6.26 2.00 1.28
CA ARG A 54 -6.13 1.92 2.74
C ARG A 54 -6.97 0.77 3.30
N PHE A 55 -6.40 0.07 4.28
CA PHE A 55 -6.98 -1.09 4.94
C PHE A 55 -7.12 -0.81 6.43
N THR A 56 -8.28 -1.19 6.96
CA THR A 56 -8.55 -1.28 8.39
C THR A 56 -8.84 -2.74 8.65
N TYR A 57 -8.04 -3.37 9.49
CA TYR A 57 -8.20 -4.78 9.81
C TYR A 57 -9.35 -4.90 10.83
N LYS A 58 -10.11 -5.98 10.71
CA LYS A 58 -11.28 -6.22 11.55
C LYS A 58 -11.19 -7.65 12.07
N THR A 59 -12.03 -7.97 13.04
CA THR A 59 -12.20 -9.31 13.60
C THR A 59 -12.77 -10.35 12.62
N LYS A 60 -12.98 -9.97 11.35
CA LYS A 60 -13.42 -10.87 10.27
C LYS A 60 -12.65 -10.56 9.00
N THR A 61 -12.39 -11.60 8.21
CA THR A 61 -11.79 -11.47 6.88
C THR A 61 -12.66 -10.58 5.99
N GLN A 62 -12.02 -9.62 5.30
CA GLN A 62 -12.69 -8.68 4.40
C GLN A 62 -12.23 -8.88 2.95
N SER A 63 -13.09 -8.53 2.01
CA SER A 63 -12.79 -8.60 0.57
C SER A 63 -13.15 -7.27 -0.08
N LYS A 64 -12.16 -6.63 -0.74
CA LYS A 64 -12.36 -5.44 -1.57
C LYS A 64 -12.00 -5.78 -3.02
N GLU A 65 -12.80 -5.31 -3.98
CA GLU A 65 -12.52 -5.46 -5.42
C GLU A 65 -12.38 -4.08 -6.07
N MET A 66 -11.48 -3.99 -7.04
CA MET A 66 -11.27 -2.81 -7.87
C MET A 66 -11.23 -3.21 -9.35
N GLU A 67 -12.02 -2.54 -10.18
CA GLU A 67 -11.94 -2.65 -11.64
C GLU A 67 -10.79 -1.78 -12.17
N VAL A 68 -10.03 -2.34 -13.12
CA VAL A 68 -9.00 -1.65 -13.89
C VAL A 68 -9.38 -1.72 -15.37
N PRO A 69 -9.79 -0.59 -15.98
CA PRO A 69 -10.17 -0.55 -17.39
C PRO A 69 -8.91 -0.50 -18.26
N LEU A 70 -8.62 -1.58 -18.99
CA LEU A 70 -7.51 -1.64 -19.94
C LEU A 70 -8.03 -1.49 -21.37
N PHE A 71 -7.35 -0.69 -22.18
CA PHE A 71 -7.68 -0.44 -23.58
C PHE A 71 -6.98 -1.42 -24.53
N MET A 72 -7.69 -1.85 -25.57
CA MET A 72 -7.13 -2.74 -26.59
C MET A 72 -6.01 -2.05 -27.38
N GLY A 73 -4.99 -2.81 -27.79
CA GLY A 73 -3.86 -2.32 -28.57
C GLY A 73 -2.67 -1.81 -27.73
N GLU A 74 -2.86 -1.63 -26.43
CA GLU A 74 -1.78 -1.26 -25.51
C GLU A 74 -1.26 -2.50 -24.76
N LYS A 75 -0.05 -2.43 -24.22
CA LYS A 75 0.46 -3.38 -23.22
C LYS A 75 0.54 -2.69 -21.87
N TYR A 76 0.19 -3.39 -20.80
CA TYR A 76 0.17 -2.81 -19.47
C TYR A 76 1.14 -3.49 -18.52
N ARG A 77 1.55 -2.74 -17.50
CA ARG A 77 2.32 -3.23 -16.35
C ARG A 77 1.68 -2.73 -15.07
N PHE A 78 1.33 -3.68 -14.23
CA PHE A 78 0.73 -3.47 -12.92
C PHE A 78 1.85 -3.57 -11.90
N LEU A 79 1.99 -2.55 -11.07
CA LEU A 79 2.99 -2.50 -10.02
C LEU A 79 2.30 -2.32 -8.67
N PHE A 80 2.71 -3.10 -7.68
CA PHE A 80 2.23 -3.02 -6.32
C PHE A 80 3.39 -2.78 -5.37
N ASN A 81 3.20 -1.94 -4.36
CA ASN A 81 4.10 -1.79 -3.24
C ASN A 81 3.35 -2.13 -1.93
N THR A 82 3.83 -3.15 -1.22
CA THR A 82 3.22 -3.72 -0.01
C THR A 82 3.90 -3.28 1.29
N LYS A 83 4.92 -2.42 1.22
CA LYS A 83 5.78 -2.05 2.35
C LYS A 83 5.03 -1.48 3.57
N CYS A 84 3.86 -0.89 3.34
CA CYS A 84 3.05 -0.27 4.38
C CYS A 84 1.88 -1.14 4.86
N LEU A 85 1.98 -2.44 4.65
CA LEU A 85 1.06 -3.40 5.22
C LEU A 85 1.67 -3.96 6.50
N PRO A 86 1.04 -3.77 7.67
CA PRO A 86 1.50 -4.42 8.89
C PRO A 86 1.22 -5.92 8.87
N VAL A 87 0.21 -6.35 8.11
CA VAL A 87 -0.19 -7.75 7.93
C VAL A 87 -0.55 -7.99 6.47
N ASP A 88 -0.25 -9.19 5.97
CA ASP A 88 -0.33 -9.51 4.56
C ASP A 88 -1.76 -9.50 4.00
N VAL A 89 -1.99 -8.58 3.07
CA VAL A 89 -3.20 -8.54 2.26
C VAL A 89 -2.96 -9.33 0.99
N LYS A 90 -3.73 -10.40 0.78
CA LYS A 90 -3.63 -11.20 -0.44
C LYS A 90 -4.15 -10.40 -1.63
N VAL A 91 -3.39 -10.42 -2.72
CA VAL A 91 -3.78 -9.80 -4.00
C VAL A 91 -3.99 -10.86 -5.06
N ASP A 92 -5.22 -10.97 -5.55
CA ASP A 92 -5.57 -11.84 -6.68
C ASP A 92 -6.14 -10.98 -7.81
N ILE A 93 -5.72 -11.24 -9.06
CA ILE A 93 -6.23 -10.52 -10.24
C ILE A 93 -7.09 -11.46 -11.08
N TYR A 94 -8.23 -10.98 -11.54
CA TYR A 94 -9.23 -11.78 -12.25
C TYR A 94 -9.68 -11.14 -13.56
N SER A 95 -10.17 -11.99 -14.46
CA SER A 95 -10.69 -11.57 -15.77
C SER A 95 -12.08 -10.96 -15.73
N LYS A 96 -12.81 -11.13 -14.63
CA LYS A 96 -14.23 -10.77 -14.47
C LYS A 96 -14.52 -10.37 -13.01
N PRO A 97 -15.60 -9.61 -12.75
CA PRO A 97 -15.94 -9.18 -11.40
C PRO A 97 -16.32 -10.39 -10.52
N LYS A 98 -16.28 -10.17 -9.21
CA LYS A 98 -16.69 -11.16 -8.20
C LYS A 98 -18.12 -11.67 -8.48
N GLY A 99 -18.32 -12.97 -8.31
CA GLY A 99 -19.61 -13.63 -8.56
C GLY A 99 -19.89 -14.04 -10.00
N HIS A 100 -19.13 -13.56 -10.99
CA HIS A 100 -19.36 -13.96 -12.38
C HIS A 100 -18.93 -15.43 -12.63
N LYS A 101 -19.83 -16.28 -13.16
CA LYS A 101 -19.59 -17.73 -13.39
C LYS A 101 -18.32 -18.07 -14.18
N LYS A 102 -18.05 -17.34 -15.27
CA LYS A 102 -16.86 -17.52 -16.14
C LYS A 102 -15.62 -16.74 -15.67
N ARG A 103 -15.53 -16.38 -14.39
CA ARG A 103 -14.38 -15.65 -13.83
C ARG A 103 -13.16 -16.56 -13.78
N LYS A 104 -12.01 -16.06 -14.24
CA LYS A 104 -10.73 -16.77 -14.19
C LYS A 104 -9.75 -15.95 -13.37
N LYS A 105 -9.00 -16.61 -12.50
CA LYS A 105 -7.85 -16.02 -11.83
C LYS A 105 -6.71 -15.92 -12.84
N LEU A 106 -6.15 -14.73 -12.98
CA LEU A 106 -5.10 -14.39 -13.94
C LEU A 106 -3.74 -14.28 -13.26
N TYR A 107 -3.72 -13.87 -11.99
CA TYR A 107 -2.51 -13.69 -11.21
C TYR A 107 -2.84 -13.79 -9.71
N THR A 108 -1.87 -14.27 -8.94
CA THR A 108 -1.83 -14.15 -7.48
C THR A 108 -0.48 -13.52 -7.15
N LEU A 109 -0.49 -12.45 -6.36
CA LEU A 109 0.75 -11.89 -5.81
C LEU A 109 1.29 -12.90 -4.78
N ASP A 110 2.42 -13.49 -5.10
CA ASP A 110 3.14 -14.43 -4.23
C ASP A 110 4.21 -13.67 -3.43
N LYS A 111 3.96 -13.49 -2.13
CA LYS A 111 4.83 -12.67 -1.28
C LYS A 111 6.14 -13.40 -1.03
N LYS A 112 7.25 -12.67 -1.17
CA LYS A 112 8.59 -13.17 -0.88
C LYS A 112 9.21 -12.35 0.25
N GLU A 113 9.94 -13.02 1.14
CA GLU A 113 10.67 -12.35 2.20
C GLU A 113 11.63 -11.30 1.62
N GLY A 114 11.69 -10.13 2.26
CA GLY A 114 12.51 -9.00 1.81
C GLY A 114 12.05 -8.31 0.52
N ARG A 115 10.87 -8.63 -0.02
CA ARG A 115 10.33 -7.99 -1.23
C ARG A 115 9.01 -7.27 -0.96
N ASP A 116 8.99 -5.99 -1.31
CA ASP A 116 7.79 -5.15 -1.20
C ASP A 116 7.17 -4.77 -2.55
N VAL A 117 7.95 -4.87 -3.64
CA VAL A 117 7.52 -4.47 -4.98
C VAL A 117 7.19 -5.71 -5.82
N TYR A 118 6.01 -5.70 -6.43
CA TYR A 118 5.48 -6.79 -7.24
C TYR A 118 4.99 -6.29 -8.59
N THR A 119 5.25 -7.08 -9.63
CA THR A 119 4.94 -6.74 -11.02
C THR A 119 4.05 -7.80 -11.65
N TYR A 120 3.04 -7.37 -12.39
CA TYR A 120 2.24 -8.21 -13.26
C TYR A 120 2.03 -7.54 -14.62
N GLU A 121 2.24 -8.26 -15.71
CA GLU A 121 1.93 -7.79 -17.07
C GLU A 121 0.81 -8.65 -17.64
N PRO A 122 -0.41 -8.11 -17.83
CA PRO A 122 -1.50 -8.88 -18.42
C PRO A 122 -1.20 -9.23 -19.88
N GLU A 123 -1.42 -10.49 -20.25
CA GLU A 123 -1.29 -10.95 -21.64
C GLU A 123 -2.28 -10.30 -22.60
N LYS A 124 -3.48 -9.97 -22.08
CA LYS A 124 -4.59 -9.41 -22.85
C LYS A 124 -5.07 -8.12 -22.20
N SER A 125 -5.13 -7.06 -23.00
CA SER A 125 -5.61 -5.75 -22.59
C SER A 125 -7.13 -5.71 -22.64
N ARG A 126 -7.73 -6.06 -21.51
CA ARG A 126 -9.17 -6.07 -21.24
C ARG A 126 -9.40 -5.70 -19.78
N LYS A 127 -10.64 -5.32 -19.45
CA LYS A 127 -11.07 -5.09 -18.06
C LYS A 127 -10.55 -6.20 -17.14
N THR A 128 -9.87 -5.79 -16.08
CA THR A 128 -9.28 -6.68 -15.08
C THR A 128 -9.74 -6.27 -13.69
N TYR A 129 -9.83 -7.22 -12.77
CA TYR A 129 -10.39 -7.01 -11.44
C TYR A 129 -9.35 -7.42 -10.40
N ILE A 130 -8.92 -6.47 -9.58
CA ILE A 130 -7.96 -6.70 -8.50
C ILE A 130 -8.75 -6.92 -7.21
N ASN A 131 -8.53 -8.06 -6.56
CA ASN A 131 -9.14 -8.39 -5.29
C ASN A 131 -8.09 -8.35 -4.19
N TYR A 132 -8.43 -7.62 -3.14
CA TYR A 132 -7.73 -7.62 -1.87
C TYR A 132 -8.51 -8.49 -0.89
N THR A 133 -7.88 -9.53 -0.37
CA THR A 133 -8.39 -10.27 0.79
C THR A 133 -7.58 -9.85 1.99
N ILE A 134 -8.23 -9.12 2.89
CA ILE A 134 -7.66 -8.55 4.10
C ILE A 134 -7.91 -9.58 5.21
N PRO A 135 -6.87 -10.13 5.84
CA PRO A 135 -7.04 -11.10 6.91
C PRO A 135 -7.73 -10.47 8.12
N GLU A 136 -8.29 -11.32 8.96
CA GLU A 136 -8.78 -10.87 10.27
C GLU A 136 -7.64 -10.51 11.21
N SER A 137 -7.93 -9.61 12.14
CA SER A 137 -7.04 -9.16 13.20
C SER A 137 -7.87 -8.92 14.45
N SER A 138 -7.31 -9.27 15.62
CA SER A 138 -7.85 -8.88 16.92
C SER A 138 -7.51 -7.43 17.30
N ASP A 139 -6.52 -6.83 16.63
CA ASP A 139 -6.18 -5.42 16.77
C ASP A 139 -7.10 -4.57 15.88
N GLU A 140 -8.02 -3.83 16.50
CA GLU A 140 -9.01 -2.97 15.84
C GLU A 140 -8.41 -1.64 15.34
N GLU A 141 -7.24 -1.24 15.84
CA GLU A 141 -6.54 -0.02 15.42
C GLU A 141 -5.57 -0.29 14.27
N LEU A 142 -5.31 -1.56 13.97
CA LEU A 142 -4.42 -1.96 12.90
C LEU A 142 -4.87 -1.40 11.55
N ARG A 143 -3.98 -0.64 10.93
CA ARG A 143 -4.19 0.03 9.65
C ARG A 143 -2.98 -0.16 8.75
N GLY A 144 -3.24 -0.25 7.45
CA GLY A 144 -2.20 -0.40 6.44
C GLY A 144 -2.58 0.24 5.12
N ALA A 145 -1.63 0.35 4.22
CA ALA A 145 -1.86 0.85 2.88
C ALA A 145 -1.03 0.09 1.84
N MET A 146 -1.58 -0.02 0.64
CA MET A 146 -0.88 -0.55 -0.53
C MET A 146 -0.98 0.46 -1.67
N VAL A 147 0.12 0.66 -2.39
CA VAL A 147 0.17 1.52 -3.57
C VAL A 147 0.14 0.64 -4.81
N PHE A 148 -0.80 0.93 -5.71
CA PHE A 148 -0.89 0.37 -7.05
C PHE A 148 -0.52 1.44 -8.08
N VAL A 149 0.32 1.10 -9.05
CA VAL A 149 0.65 1.92 -10.21
C VAL A 149 0.38 1.13 -11.48
N LEU A 150 -0.28 1.78 -12.43
CA LEU A 150 -0.52 1.28 -13.78
C LEU A 150 0.41 2.01 -14.74
N GLY A 151 1.18 1.24 -15.50
CA GLY A 151 1.90 1.73 -16.66
C GLY A 151 1.38 1.11 -17.93
N TYR A 152 1.57 1.82 -19.03
CA TYR A 152 1.16 1.39 -20.36
C TYR A 152 2.29 1.64 -21.38
N ARG A 153 2.27 0.89 -22.46
CA ARG A 153 3.03 1.19 -23.67
C ARG A 153 2.19 0.88 -24.88
N ILE A 154 2.31 1.71 -25.90
CA ILE A 154 1.63 1.48 -27.18
C ILE A 154 2.27 0.23 -27.79
N GLY A 155 1.47 -0.80 -28.04
CA GLY A 155 1.94 -1.96 -28.81
C GLY A 155 2.28 -1.47 -30.20
N GLY A 156 3.51 -1.72 -30.67
CA GLY A 156 3.91 -1.33 -32.01
C GLY A 156 2.84 -1.79 -33.00
N ILE A 157 2.25 -0.83 -33.72
CA ILE A 157 1.37 -1.11 -34.84
C ILE A 157 2.18 -2.01 -35.76
N LYS A 158 1.83 -3.29 -35.85
CA LYS A 158 2.27 -4.09 -37.00
C LYS A 158 1.65 -3.37 -38.19
N LYS A 159 2.43 -2.53 -38.88
CA LYS A 159 2.08 -2.05 -40.20
C LYS A 159 1.82 -3.31 -41.02
N LYS A 160 0.54 -3.55 -41.34
CA LYS A 160 0.18 -4.49 -42.39
C LYS A 160 0.64 -3.92 -43.72
#